data_AF-A0A7V9T6D3-F1
#
_entry.id   AF-A0A7V9T6D3-F1
#
_cell.length_a   1.000
_cell.length_b   1.000
_cell.length_c   1.000
_cell.angle_alpha   90.00
_cell.angle_beta   90.00
_cell.angle_gamma   90.00
#
_symmetry.space_group_name_H-M   'P 1'
#
loop_
_entity.id
_entity.type
_entity.pdbx_description
1 polymer ?
#
loop_
_entity_poly.entity_id
_entity_poly.type
_entity_poly.pdbx_seq_one_letter_code
_entity_poly.pdbx_strand_id
1 'polypeptide(L)'
;MRVDEDVVRPAALCPEPHLAARLYRDGYQPPLRGTLTELEPDHALLYTRGAVEYYGTYPGQYVPTPIALRAHRCERSLHELAEEVLALSKMSWNSTQFDGRLPVSIRTARQVAEIVRRLRDDDPVEPRYSFYM
;
A
#
# COMPACT_ATOMS: atom_id res chain seq x y z
N MET A 1 -18.02 10.19 -36.14
CA MET A 1 -16.86 9.41 -35.69
C MET A 1 -16.58 9.86 -34.27
N ARG A 2 -17.13 9.12 -33.30
CA ARG A 2 -17.07 9.42 -31.86
C ARG A 2 -15.66 9.02 -31.42
N VAL A 3 -14.84 10.00 -31.07
CA VAL A 3 -13.56 9.75 -30.39
C VAL A 3 -13.92 9.43 -28.95
N ASP A 4 -13.73 8.17 -28.57
CA ASP A 4 -13.84 7.69 -27.20
C ASP A 4 -12.85 8.46 -26.33
N GLU A 5 -13.36 9.30 -25.43
CA GLU A 5 -12.61 9.82 -24.30
C GLU A 5 -12.42 8.68 -23.29
N ASP A 6 -11.44 7.82 -23.56
CA ASP A 6 -10.83 6.98 -22.55
C ASP A 6 -10.09 7.91 -21.57
N VAL A 7 -10.83 8.41 -20.58
CA VAL A 7 -10.27 9.09 -19.40
C VAL A 7 -9.30 8.12 -18.74
N VAL A 8 -8.02 8.31 -19.03
CA VAL A 8 -6.89 7.57 -18.47
C VAL A 8 -6.93 7.74 -16.96
N ARG A 9 -7.50 6.76 -16.27
CA ARG A 9 -7.37 6.65 -14.82
C ARG A 9 -5.95 6.14 -14.58
N PRO A 10 -5.06 6.90 -13.90
CA PRO A 10 -3.74 6.40 -13.53
C PRO A 10 -3.91 5.11 -12.75
N ALA A 11 -2.91 4.23 -12.77
CA ALA A 11 -2.88 2.98 -12.01
C ALA A 11 -3.20 3.24 -10.54
N ALA A 12 -4.49 3.23 -10.21
CA ALA A 12 -4.97 3.55 -8.91
C ALA A 12 -4.72 2.28 -8.11
N LEU A 13 -3.72 2.34 -7.23
CA LEU A 13 -3.71 1.45 -6.08
C LEU A 13 -4.95 1.82 -5.27
N CYS A 14 -6.10 1.30 -5.67
CA CYS A 14 -7.32 1.29 -4.89
C CYS A 14 -7.17 0.10 -3.95
N PRO A 15 -6.79 0.29 -2.67
CA PRO A 15 -7.03 -0.75 -1.70
C PRO A 15 -8.54 -0.89 -1.55
N GLU A 16 -9.17 -1.73 -2.38
CA GLU A 16 -10.57 -2.10 -2.24
C GLU A 16 -10.76 -2.66 -0.82
N PRO A 17 -11.56 -2.03 0.05
CA PRO A 17 -11.59 -2.37 1.47
C PRO A 17 -12.35 -3.68 1.80
N HIS A 18 -12.47 -4.63 0.88
CA HIS A 18 -13.39 -5.76 1.07
C HIS A 18 -13.02 -7.07 0.36
N LEU A 19 -11.75 -7.29 -0.02
CA LEU A 19 -11.34 -8.67 -0.26
C LEU A 19 -11.25 -9.40 1.10
N ALA A 20 -12.34 -10.07 1.47
CA ALA A 20 -12.49 -10.83 2.72
C ALA A 20 -11.54 -12.05 2.80
N ALA A 21 -10.78 -12.33 1.75
CA ALA A 21 -9.85 -13.44 1.68
C ALA A 21 -8.59 -13.14 2.50
N ARG A 22 -8.30 -14.02 3.45
CA ARG A 22 -7.05 -14.05 4.20
C ARG A 22 -6.37 -15.39 3.98
N LEU A 23 -5.08 -15.33 3.71
CA LEU A 23 -4.24 -16.51 3.67
C LEU A 23 -4.06 -17.05 5.09
N TYR A 24 -4.08 -18.36 5.18
CA TYR A 24 -3.77 -19.10 6.37
C TYR A 24 -2.43 -19.83 6.16
N ARG A 25 -1.61 -19.86 7.21
CA ARG A 25 -0.37 -20.62 7.28
C ARG A 25 -0.47 -21.55 8.47
N ASP A 26 0.02 -22.77 8.33
CA ASP A 26 0.08 -23.72 9.43
C ASP A 26 0.90 -23.16 10.61
N GLY A 27 0.45 -23.44 11.84
CA GLY A 27 0.98 -22.91 13.09
C GLY A 27 0.25 -21.68 13.65
N TYR A 28 0.89 -21.03 14.63
CA TYR A 28 0.31 -19.92 15.41
C TYR A 28 0.59 -18.52 14.83
N GLN A 29 1.45 -18.43 13.82
CA GLN A 29 1.87 -17.17 13.23
C GLN A 29 1.09 -16.88 11.94
N PRO A 30 0.70 -15.61 11.69
CA PRO A 30 0.06 -15.25 10.43
C PRO A 30 1.03 -15.42 9.25
N PRO A 31 0.53 -15.25 8.00
CA PRO A 31 1.38 -15.21 6.82
C PRO A 31 2.57 -14.26 6.99
N LEU A 32 3.69 -14.60 6.35
CA LEU A 32 4.92 -13.82 6.45
C LEU A 32 4.73 -12.45 5.81
N ARG A 33 5.40 -11.43 6.35
CA ARG A 33 5.55 -10.16 5.63
C ARG A 33 6.27 -10.44 4.31
N GLY A 34 5.63 -10.06 3.21
CA GLY A 34 6.08 -10.32 1.85
C GLY A 34 5.39 -11.48 1.15
N THR A 35 4.50 -12.23 1.82
CA THR A 35 3.69 -13.24 1.14
C THR A 35 2.83 -12.60 0.06
N LEU A 36 3.04 -13.03 -1.18
CA LEU A 36 2.28 -12.66 -2.37
C LEU A 36 1.39 -13.83 -2.77
N THR A 37 0.15 -13.56 -3.14
CA THR A 37 -0.74 -14.54 -3.76
C THR A 37 -1.43 -13.91 -4.95
N GLU A 38 -1.11 -14.43 -6.12
CA GLU A 38 -1.75 -14.04 -7.37
C GLU A 38 -3.13 -14.70 -7.44
N LEU A 39 -4.15 -13.89 -7.73
CA LEU A 39 -5.53 -14.35 -7.92
C LEU A 39 -5.86 -14.42 -9.41
N GLU A 40 -5.38 -13.44 -10.17
CA GLU A 40 -5.52 -13.30 -11.62
C GLU A 40 -4.22 -12.72 -12.18
N PRO A 41 -3.99 -12.74 -13.52
CA PRO A 41 -2.75 -12.23 -14.13
C PRO A 41 -2.43 -10.77 -13.80
N ASP A 42 -3.44 -9.96 -13.46
CA ASP A 42 -3.31 -8.55 -13.11
C ASP A 42 -3.74 -8.24 -11.66
N HIS A 43 -4.14 -9.26 -10.87
CA HIS A 43 -4.59 -9.09 -9.47
C HIS A 43 -3.81 -9.98 -8.51
N ALA A 44 -3.31 -9.39 -7.44
CA ALA A 44 -2.68 -10.13 -6.36
C ALA A 44 -3.01 -9.56 -4.97
N LEU A 45 -2.83 -10.40 -3.95
CA LEU A 45 -2.81 -10.04 -2.55
C LEU A 45 -1.38 -10.01 -2.03
N LEU A 46 -0.99 -8.90 -1.42
CA LEU A 46 0.31 -8.73 -0.80
C LEU A 46 0.19 -8.50 0.70
N TYR A 47 0.84 -9.36 1.48
CA TYR A 47 0.99 -9.18 2.92
C TYR A 47 2.13 -8.21 3.22
N THR A 48 1.84 -6.90 3.25
CA THR A 48 2.81 -5.94 3.78
C THR A 48 2.98 -6.11 5.28
N ARG A 49 1.94 -6.46 6.03
CA ARG A 49 2.06 -6.81 7.44
C ARG A 49 1.89 -8.31 7.60
N GLY A 50 2.65 -8.90 8.51
CA GLY A 50 2.70 -10.34 8.71
C GLY A 50 3.84 -10.70 9.65
N ALA A 51 3.96 -12.00 9.95
CA ALA A 51 5.06 -12.48 10.78
C ALA A 51 6.39 -12.07 10.15
N VAL A 52 7.29 -11.52 10.96
CA VAL A 52 8.63 -11.14 10.52
C VAL A 52 9.61 -12.15 11.06
N GLU A 53 10.38 -12.77 10.17
CA GLU A 53 11.38 -13.77 10.52
C GLU A 53 12.39 -13.25 11.56
N TYR A 54 12.90 -12.03 11.39
CA TYR A 54 13.81 -11.40 12.35
C TYR A 54 13.27 -11.34 13.79
N TYR A 55 11.96 -11.15 13.96
CA TYR A 55 11.31 -11.12 15.28
C TYR A 55 10.80 -12.49 15.73
N GLY A 56 10.76 -13.48 14.84
CA GLY A 56 10.09 -14.76 15.06
C GLY A 56 8.57 -14.64 15.29
N THR A 57 7.99 -13.45 15.13
CA THR A 57 6.58 -13.18 15.45
C THR A 57 6.02 -12.02 14.62
N TYR A 58 4.70 -11.85 14.66
CA TYR A 58 4.01 -10.68 14.16
C TYR A 58 3.84 -9.63 15.28
N PRO A 59 4.42 -8.41 15.14
CA PRO A 59 4.38 -7.40 16.20
C PRO A 59 3.09 -6.57 16.27
N GLY A 60 2.14 -6.76 15.35
CA GLY A 60 0.91 -5.96 15.29
C GLY A 60 -0.23 -6.48 16.17
N GLN A 61 -1.16 -5.60 16.53
CA GLN A 61 -2.25 -5.92 17.47
C GLN A 61 -3.42 -6.73 16.87
N TYR A 62 -3.56 -6.78 15.54
CA TYR A 62 -4.72 -7.40 14.86
C TYR A 62 -4.27 -8.35 13.75
N VAL A 63 -5.10 -9.33 13.39
CA VAL A 63 -4.83 -10.23 12.26
C VAL A 63 -4.43 -9.42 11.02
N PRO A 64 -3.23 -9.67 10.45
CA PRO A 64 -2.75 -8.87 9.34
C PRO A 64 -3.67 -9.01 8.15
N THR A 65 -3.96 -7.86 7.53
CA THR A 65 -4.81 -7.79 6.34
C THR A 65 -3.91 -7.50 5.14
N PRO A 66 -4.01 -8.27 4.05
CA PRO A 66 -3.26 -7.98 2.85
C PRO A 66 -3.72 -6.66 2.21
N ILE A 67 -2.88 -6.11 1.34
CA ILE A 67 -3.28 -5.08 0.39
C ILE A 67 -3.53 -5.74 -0.96
N ALA A 68 -4.56 -5.29 -1.66
CA ALA A 68 -4.79 -5.68 -3.04
C ALA A 68 -3.83 -4.91 -3.96
N LEU A 69 -3.17 -5.65 -4.85
CA LEU A 69 -2.39 -5.12 -5.96
C LEU A 69 -3.19 -5.38 -7.23
N ARG A 70 -3.35 -4.33 -8.03
CA ARG A 70 -3.97 -4.41 -9.35
C ARG A 70 -3.05 -3.74 -10.36
N ALA A 71 -2.48 -4.53 -11.25
CA ALA A 71 -1.78 -4.01 -12.42
C ALA A 71 -2.82 -3.59 -13.46
N HIS A 72 -2.58 -2.48 -14.16
CA HIS A 72 -3.50 -2.02 -15.21
C HIS A 72 -2.80 -1.94 -16.57
N ARG A 73 -1.80 -1.06 -16.68
CA ARG A 73 -0.89 -0.97 -17.83
C ARG A 73 0.52 -1.02 -17.30
N CYS A 74 1.02 -2.24 -17.09
CA CYS A 74 2.36 -2.45 -16.59
C CYS A 74 3.06 -3.52 -17.42
N GLU A 75 4.30 -3.26 -17.79
CA GLU A 75 5.17 -4.23 -18.46
C GLU A 75 5.88 -5.15 -17.45
N ARG A 76 5.79 -4.82 -16.15
CA ARG A 76 6.38 -5.59 -15.06
C ARG A 76 5.40 -6.61 -14.49
N SER A 77 5.95 -7.69 -13.97
CA SER A 77 5.21 -8.73 -13.28
C SER A 77 4.62 -8.24 -11.95
N LEU A 78 3.56 -8.92 -11.46
CA LEU A 78 3.00 -8.67 -10.14
C LEU A 78 4.02 -8.89 -9.02
N HIS A 79 4.96 -9.81 -9.22
CA HIS A 79 6.07 -10.04 -8.30
C HIS A 79 6.98 -8.82 -8.17
N GLU A 80 7.47 -8.27 -9.29
CA GLU A 80 8.32 -7.07 -9.29
C GLU A 80 7.58 -5.86 -8.66
N LEU A 81 6.30 -5.69 -8.98
CA LEU A 81 5.46 -4.66 -8.36
C LEU A 81 5.32 -4.87 -6.84
N ALA A 82 5.16 -6.11 -6.40
CA ALA A 82 5.07 -6.43 -4.98
C ALA A 82 6.37 -6.13 -4.24
N GLU A 83 7.53 -6.43 -4.84
CA GLU A 83 8.83 -6.09 -4.28
C GLU A 83 9.02 -4.58 -4.13
N GLU A 84 8.65 -3.80 -5.14
CA GLU A 84 8.68 -2.34 -5.09
C GLU A 84 7.77 -1.79 -4.00
N VAL A 85 6.53 -2.29 -3.90
CA VAL A 85 5.59 -1.88 -2.86
C VAL A 85 6.12 -2.24 -1.46
N LEU A 86 6.71 -3.42 -1.28
CA LEU A 86 7.35 -3.81 -0.02
C LEU A 86 8.52 -2.89 0.32
N ALA A 87 9.38 -2.56 -0.65
CA ALA A 87 10.49 -1.64 -0.45
C ALA A 87 9.98 -0.25 -0.05
N LEU A 88 9.05 0.32 -0.80
CA LEU A 88 8.46 1.63 -0.52
C LEU A 88 7.71 1.68 0.82
N SER A 89 7.14 0.58 1.28
CA SER A 89 6.48 0.52 2.60
C SER A 89 7.46 0.57 3.79
N LYS A 90 8.75 0.31 3.55
CA LYS A 90 9.83 0.43 4.56
C LYS A 90 10.45 1.85 4.58
N MET A 91 10.21 2.66 3.56
CA MET A 91 10.92 3.93 3.31
C MET A 91 10.32 5.13 4.07
N SER A 92 9.79 4.91 5.28
CA SER A 92 9.29 6.02 6.10
C SER A 92 10.42 6.62 6.94
N TRP A 93 10.86 7.84 6.63
CA TRP A 93 11.86 8.53 7.45
C TRP A 93 11.33 8.91 8.86
N ASN A 94 10.01 9.09 8.99
CA ASN A 94 9.39 9.51 10.25
C ASN A 94 9.15 8.35 11.24
N SER A 95 9.55 7.12 10.90
CA SER A 95 9.34 5.96 11.77
C SER A 95 10.45 4.93 11.60
N THR A 96 10.93 4.37 12.70
CA THR A 96 11.84 3.22 12.69
C THR A 96 11.11 1.90 12.44
N GLN A 97 9.78 1.92 12.38
CA GLN A 97 8.96 0.74 12.14
C GLN A 97 9.03 0.35 10.65
N PHE A 98 9.64 -0.80 10.35
CA PHE A 98 9.79 -1.27 8.97
C PHE A 98 8.57 -2.02 8.43
N ASP A 99 7.55 -2.33 9.25
CA ASP A 99 6.34 -3.05 8.82
C ASP A 99 5.18 -2.12 8.40
N GLY A 100 5.48 -1.02 7.71
CA GLY A 100 4.49 -0.10 7.17
C GLY A 100 3.45 -0.81 6.29
N ARG A 101 2.16 -0.45 6.44
CA ARG A 101 1.05 -1.08 5.68
C ARG A 101 1.02 -0.61 4.22
N LEU A 102 1.20 0.68 3.99
CA LEU A 102 1.09 1.31 2.68
C LEU A 102 2.47 1.80 2.21
N PRO A 103 2.73 1.83 0.89
CA PRO A 103 3.94 2.45 0.35
C PRO A 103 3.99 3.92 0.72
N VAL A 104 5.21 4.45 0.91
CA VAL A 104 5.42 5.84 1.37
C VAL A 104 4.73 6.86 0.48
N SER A 105 4.67 6.65 -0.84
CA SER A 105 3.98 7.55 -1.79
C SER A 105 2.52 7.79 -1.42
N ILE A 106 1.77 6.73 -1.11
CA ILE A 106 0.34 6.81 -0.75
C ILE A 106 0.18 7.35 0.66
N ARG A 107 1.02 6.90 1.59
CA ARG A 107 0.98 7.38 2.97
C ARG A 107 1.19 8.90 3.02
N THR A 108 2.22 9.37 2.35
CA THR A 108 2.54 10.80 2.25
C THR A 108 1.40 11.58 1.60
N ALA A 109 0.88 11.13 0.45
CA ALA A 109 -0.23 11.80 -0.22
C ALA A 109 -1.47 11.92 0.69
N ARG A 110 -1.78 10.87 1.47
CA ARG A 110 -2.88 10.91 2.46
C ARG A 110 -2.61 11.88 3.61
N GLN A 111 -1.39 11.94 4.11
CA GLN A 111 -1.00 12.86 5.18
C GLN A 111 -1.13 14.32 4.72
N VAL A 112 -0.62 14.65 3.52
CA VAL A 112 -0.79 15.97 2.90
C VAL A 112 -2.28 16.30 2.75
N ALA A 113 -3.07 15.38 2.17
CA ALA A 113 -4.50 15.59 1.97
C ALA A 113 -5.26 15.83 3.28
N GLU A 114 -4.93 15.09 4.34
CA GLU A 114 -5.52 15.28 5.67
C GLU A 114 -5.20 16.66 6.26
N ILE A 115 -3.98 17.17 6.07
CA ILE A 115 -3.58 18.50 6.54
C ILE A 115 -4.33 19.57 5.74
N VAL A 116 -4.28 19.50 4.40
CA VAL A 116 -4.92 20.47 3.51
C VAL A 116 -6.43 20.53 3.72
N ARG A 117 -7.09 19.39 3.98
CA ARG A 117 -8.53 19.32 4.26
C ARG A 117 -8.96 20.13 5.50
N ARG A 118 -8.04 20.42 6.43
CA ARG A 118 -8.33 21.17 7.67
C ARG A 118 -8.12 22.68 7.52
N LEU A 119 -7.57 23.14 6.41
CA LEU A 119 -7.37 24.56 6.13
C LEU A 119 -8.70 25.24 5.79
N ARG A 120 -8.81 26.52 6.15
CA ARG A 120 -9.89 27.40 5.70
C ARG A 120 -9.57 27.90 4.29
N ASP A 121 -10.58 28.37 3.56
CA ASP A 121 -10.41 28.80 2.16
C ASP A 121 -9.37 29.92 1.99
N ASP A 122 -9.17 30.76 3.01
CA ASP A 122 -8.21 31.87 3.00
C ASP A 122 -6.82 31.50 3.55
N ASP A 123 -6.63 30.27 4.05
CA ASP A 123 -5.34 29.85 4.62
C ASP A 123 -4.33 29.57 3.49
N PRO A 124 -3.10 30.09 3.58
CA PRO A 124 -2.09 29.83 2.57
C PRO A 124 -1.63 28.36 2.59
N VAL A 125 -1.60 27.73 1.41
CA VAL A 125 -1.04 26.38 1.23
C VAL A 125 0.46 26.48 0.98
N GLU A 126 1.25 25.95 1.91
CA GLU A 126 2.72 25.97 1.82
C GLU A 126 3.23 24.91 0.81
N PRO A 127 3.89 25.28 -0.30
CA PRO A 127 4.32 24.30 -1.31
C PRO A 127 5.44 23.35 -0.82
N ARG A 128 6.13 23.69 0.26
CA ARG A 128 7.27 22.90 0.75
C ARG A 128 6.82 21.65 1.49
N TYR A 129 7.29 20.50 1.00
CA TYR A 129 7.00 19.18 1.57
C TYR A 129 7.25 19.05 3.08
N SER A 130 8.26 19.74 3.61
CA SER A 130 8.63 19.70 5.03
C SER A 130 7.52 20.14 5.99
N PHE A 131 6.54 20.90 5.52
CA PHE A 131 5.41 21.35 6.34
C PHE A 131 4.31 20.30 6.48
N TYR A 132 4.42 19.18 5.77
CA TYR A 132 3.43 18.11 5.78
C TYR A 132 3.92 16.82 6.43
N MET A 133 5.14 16.80 6.98
CA MET A 133 5.81 15.58 7.47
C MET A 133 5.94 15.50 8.97
#